data_AF-A0A0R3WXU5-F1
#
_entry.id   AF-A0A0R3WXU5-F1
#
_cell.length_a   1.000
_cell.length_b   1.000
_cell.length_c   1.000
_cell.angle_alpha   90.00
_cell.angle_beta   90.00
_cell.angle_gamma   90.00
#
_symmetry.space_group_name_H-M   'P 1'
#
loop_
_entity.id
_entity.type
_entity.pdbx_description
1 polymer ?
#
loop_
_entity_poly.entity_id
_entity_poly.type
_entity_poly.pdbx_seq_one_letter_code
_entity_poly.pdbx_strand_id
1 'polypeptide(L)'
;LLPFLAIIGVFWLTFSLFTVAMIYKPHGPENLGEHWHEVLYVARNNFFSMFGEFDIADNIAEIATEEEECVRFGECTYPGAQHIYPIIMMVYVLLTHVLLINLLIAMFTERYDKMEHMSKQLWAMQKFGLVKSFANAPPLPFPYVLLWPFISALRLCYRLFQHHPTDDTPFCFEVDEARQGQIINWARFRSLDYLHRHPNAFQRLKVQARYGKLHKKTWWLEIEGKEYEESQITTIGARVAIEMVENRLQAMEMRLSAAAAAAAAA
;
A
#
# COMPACT_ATOMS: atom_id res chain seq x y z
N LEU A 1 -2.07 -9.76 -1.10
CA LEU A 1 -1.80 -10.30 -2.45
C LEU A 1 -0.87 -11.53 -2.41
N LEU A 2 0.32 -11.48 -1.82
CA LEU A 2 1.18 -12.68 -1.69
C LEU A 2 0.49 -13.91 -1.04
N PRO A 3 -0.22 -13.81 0.11
CA PRO A 3 -0.89 -14.97 0.69
C PRO A 3 -2.04 -15.51 -0.18
N PHE A 4 -2.71 -14.64 -0.94
CA PHE A 4 -3.72 -15.02 -1.94
C PHE A 4 -3.10 -15.85 -3.05
N LEU A 5 -2.00 -15.35 -3.63
CA LEU A 5 -1.27 -16.04 -4.70
C LEU A 5 -0.71 -17.38 -4.23
N ALA A 6 -0.30 -17.50 -2.96
CA ALA A 6 0.15 -18.76 -2.40
C ALA A 6 -0.97 -19.81 -2.34
N ILE A 7 -2.17 -19.43 -1.87
CA ILE A 7 -3.33 -20.35 -1.80
C ILE A 7 -3.74 -20.81 -3.21
N ILE A 8 -3.83 -19.86 -4.16
CA ILE A 8 -4.12 -20.17 -5.55
C ILE A 8 -3.04 -21.07 -6.16
N GLY A 9 -1.77 -20.76 -5.91
CA GLY A 9 -0.65 -21.53 -6.43
C GLY A 9 -0.66 -22.98 -5.93
N VAL A 10 -0.96 -23.20 -4.65
CA VAL A 10 -1.12 -24.56 -4.10
C VAL A 10 -2.29 -25.27 -4.77
N PHE A 11 -3.46 -24.64 -4.86
CA PHE A 11 -4.64 -25.24 -5.49
C PHE A 11 -4.40 -25.60 -6.97
N TRP A 12 -3.79 -24.68 -7.74
CA TRP A 12 -3.41 -24.89 -9.13
C TRP A 12 -2.44 -26.05 -9.31
N LEU A 13 -1.37 -26.12 -8.50
CA LEU A 13 -0.41 -27.23 -8.56
C LEU A 13 -1.07 -28.56 -8.22
N THR A 14 -1.86 -28.61 -7.14
CA THR A 14 -2.54 -29.85 -6.75
C THR A 14 -3.51 -30.35 -7.80
N PHE A 15 -4.25 -29.43 -8.43
CA PHE A 15 -5.20 -29.77 -9.48
C PHE A 15 -4.51 -30.20 -10.78
N SER A 16 -3.40 -29.56 -11.13
CA SER A 16 -2.63 -29.92 -12.33
C SER A 16 -2.01 -31.31 -12.21
N LEU A 17 -1.44 -31.64 -11.05
CA LEU A 17 -0.94 -32.99 -10.78
C LEU A 17 -2.07 -34.03 -10.77
N PHE A 18 -3.23 -33.69 -10.18
CA PHE A 18 -4.40 -34.56 -10.21
C PHE A 18 -4.90 -34.82 -11.64
N THR A 19 -4.92 -33.80 -12.48
CA THR A 19 -5.37 -33.89 -13.88
C THR A 19 -4.42 -34.77 -14.70
N VAL A 20 -3.11 -34.60 -14.55
CA VAL A 20 -2.10 -35.47 -15.19
C VAL A 20 -2.30 -36.92 -14.76
N ALA A 21 -2.43 -37.18 -13.45
CA ALA A 21 -2.59 -38.53 -12.92
C ALA A 21 -3.88 -39.24 -13.36
N MET A 22 -4.92 -38.47 -13.73
CA MET A 22 -6.21 -38.99 -14.21
C MET A 22 -6.24 -39.24 -15.71
N ILE A 23 -5.41 -38.55 -16.50
CA ILE A 23 -5.40 -38.63 -17.96
C ILE A 23 -4.30 -39.56 -18.45
N TYR A 24 -3.08 -39.34 -17.99
CA TYR A 24 -1.88 -40.02 -18.45
C TYR A 24 -1.52 -41.19 -17.52
N LYS A 25 -1.20 -42.33 -18.13
CA LYS A 25 -0.70 -43.50 -17.44
C LYS A 25 0.82 -43.35 -17.26
N PRO A 26 1.39 -43.77 -16.12
CA PRO A 26 2.84 -43.72 -15.93
C PRO A 26 3.54 -44.60 -16.97
N HIS A 27 4.29 -43.97 -17.87
CA HIS A 27 5.20 -44.64 -18.79
C HIS A 27 6.35 -45.35 -18.04
N GLY A 28 6.94 -46.37 -18.66
CA GLY A 28 8.09 -47.10 -18.13
C GLY A 28 9.35 -46.23 -17.95
N PRO A 29 10.52 -46.80 -17.62
CA PRO A 29 11.72 -46.04 -17.27
C PRO A 29 12.44 -45.42 -18.49
N GLU A 30 11.72 -44.74 -19.38
CA GLU A 30 12.28 -43.97 -20.48
C GLU A 30 11.75 -42.52 -20.43
N ASN A 31 12.70 -41.59 -20.48
CA ASN A 31 12.57 -40.12 -20.63
C ASN A 31 11.81 -39.33 -19.55
N LEU A 32 12.47 -39.09 -18.40
CA LEU A 32 12.04 -38.14 -17.36
C LEU A 32 11.63 -36.75 -17.92
N GLY A 33 12.24 -36.32 -19.05
CA GLY A 33 11.96 -35.05 -19.70
C GLY A 33 10.58 -34.97 -20.36
N GLU A 34 10.06 -36.08 -20.90
CA GLU A 34 8.74 -36.13 -21.55
C GLU A 34 7.63 -36.02 -20.51
N HIS A 35 7.77 -36.71 -19.37
CA HIS A 35 6.85 -36.57 -18.24
C HIS A 35 6.78 -35.13 -17.71
N TRP A 36 7.92 -34.43 -17.64
CA TRP A 36 7.92 -33.01 -17.25
C TRP A 36 7.23 -32.12 -18.28
N HIS A 37 7.33 -32.44 -19.56
CA HIS A 37 6.65 -31.69 -20.62
C HIS A 37 5.13 -31.84 -20.51
N GLU A 38 4.61 -33.06 -20.32
CA GLU A 38 3.18 -33.32 -20.08
C GLU A 38 2.67 -32.58 -18.84
N VAL A 39 3.41 -32.67 -17.72
CA VAL A 39 3.05 -31.98 -16.48
C VAL A 39 3.02 -30.47 -16.67
N LEU A 40 4.02 -29.89 -17.34
CA LEU A 40 4.07 -28.45 -17.59
C LEU A 40 3.00 -27.99 -18.59
N TYR A 41 2.69 -28.81 -19.59
CA TYR A 41 1.64 -28.54 -20.57
C TYR A 41 0.27 -28.45 -19.90
N VAL A 42 -0.11 -29.48 -19.12
CA VAL A 42 -1.38 -29.50 -18.38
C VAL A 42 -1.42 -28.40 -17.32
N ALA A 43 -0.30 -28.17 -16.62
CA ALA A 43 -0.21 -27.09 -15.64
C ALA A 43 -0.40 -25.70 -16.28
N ARG A 44 0.19 -25.47 -17.46
CA ARG A 44 0.00 -24.24 -18.24
C ARG A 44 -1.46 -24.07 -18.64
N ASN A 45 -2.11 -25.10 -19.19
CA ASN A 45 -3.50 -24.99 -19.63
C ASN A 45 -4.45 -24.76 -18.44
N ASN A 46 -4.23 -25.43 -17.32
CA ASN A 46 -5.00 -25.18 -16.10
C ASN A 46 -4.79 -23.76 -15.55
N PHE A 47 -3.58 -23.20 -15.69
CA PHE A 47 -3.30 -21.82 -15.30
C PHE A 47 -4.09 -20.82 -16.14
N PHE A 48 -4.12 -20.98 -17.46
CA PHE A 48 -4.88 -20.08 -18.35
C PHE A 48 -6.39 -20.27 -18.24
N SER A 49 -6.83 -21.50 -17.94
CA SER A 49 -8.22 -21.84 -17.62
C SER A 49 -8.76 -21.05 -16.42
N MET A 50 -7.92 -20.74 -15.43
CA MET A 50 -8.30 -19.86 -14.31
C MET A 50 -8.68 -18.44 -14.76
N PHE A 51 -8.14 -17.96 -15.88
CA PHE A 51 -8.40 -16.63 -16.44
C PHE A 51 -9.44 -16.62 -17.58
N GLY A 52 -9.99 -17.78 -17.94
CA GLY A 52 -11.06 -17.90 -18.93
C GLY A 52 -10.64 -18.46 -20.29
N GLU A 53 -9.41 -18.92 -20.44
CA GLU A 53 -8.92 -19.56 -21.67
C GLU A 53 -8.95 -21.08 -21.48
N PHE A 54 -9.99 -21.71 -22.02
CA PHE A 54 -10.33 -23.10 -21.69
C PHE A 54 -9.87 -24.13 -22.73
N ASP A 55 -9.72 -23.75 -24.00
CA ASP A 55 -9.29 -24.57 -25.15
C ASP A 55 -9.72 -26.04 -25.11
N ILE A 56 -10.95 -26.31 -24.64
CA ILE A 56 -11.37 -27.66 -24.25
C ILE A 56 -11.39 -28.60 -25.47
N ALA A 57 -11.80 -28.09 -26.63
CA ALA A 57 -11.86 -28.86 -27.86
C ALA A 57 -10.47 -29.31 -28.34
N ASP A 58 -9.49 -28.41 -28.28
CA ASP A 58 -8.12 -28.68 -28.71
C ASP A 58 -7.43 -29.65 -27.76
N ASN A 59 -7.63 -29.46 -26.44
CA ASN A 59 -7.14 -30.40 -25.43
C ASN A 59 -7.74 -31.80 -25.58
N ILE A 60 -9.04 -31.92 -25.88
CA ILE A 60 -9.68 -33.21 -26.11
C ILE A 60 -9.11 -33.89 -27.36
N ALA A 61 -8.91 -33.12 -28.43
CA ALA A 61 -8.32 -33.63 -29.67
C ALA A 61 -6.90 -34.15 -29.44
N GLU A 62 -6.09 -33.42 -28.67
CA GLU A 62 -4.71 -33.82 -28.34
C GLU A 62 -4.65 -35.09 -27.47
N ILE A 63 -5.55 -35.21 -26.49
CA ILE A 63 -5.68 -36.44 -25.67
C ILE A 63 -6.09 -37.64 -26.55
N ALA A 64 -6.97 -37.42 -27.53
CA ALA A 64 -7.40 -38.46 -28.45
C ALA A 64 -6.28 -38.88 -29.43
N THR A 65 -5.48 -37.93 -29.92
CA THR A 65 -4.32 -38.25 -30.77
C THR A 65 -3.23 -39.00 -30.00
N GLU A 66 -3.00 -38.63 -28.73
CA GLU A 66 -2.10 -39.36 -27.81
C GLU A 66 -2.58 -40.80 -27.55
N GLU A 67 -3.89 -41.05 -27.48
CA GLU A 67 -4.45 -42.40 -27.36
C GLU A 67 -4.17 -43.27 -28.61
N GLU A 68 -4.14 -42.66 -29.80
CA GLU A 68 -3.94 -43.33 -31.09
C GLU A 68 -2.47 -43.51 -31.50
N GLU A 69 -1.59 -42.55 -31.24
CA GLU A 69 -0.18 -42.55 -31.69
C GLU A 69 0.78 -43.36 -30.80
N CYS A 70 0.27 -43.92 -29.71
CA CYS A 70 1.10 -44.62 -28.75
C CYS A 70 1.66 -45.96 -29.23
N VAL A 71 2.87 -46.30 -28.71
CA VAL A 71 3.62 -47.53 -29.04
C VAL A 71 2.74 -48.78 -28.91
N ARG A 72 1.79 -48.75 -27.98
CA ARG A 72 0.70 -49.71 -27.80
C ARG A 72 -0.61 -48.96 -27.54
N PHE A 73 -1.65 -49.27 -28.33
CA PHE A 73 -2.99 -48.72 -28.12
C PHE A 73 -3.45 -48.88 -26.67
N GLY A 74 -3.79 -47.76 -26.01
CA GLY A 74 -4.30 -47.72 -24.64
C GLY A 74 -3.25 -47.88 -23.53
N GLU A 75 -1.95 -47.75 -23.83
CA GLU A 75 -0.88 -47.78 -22.80
C GLU A 75 -0.47 -46.39 -22.27
N CYS A 76 -0.85 -45.30 -22.93
CA CYS A 76 -0.43 -43.94 -22.56
C CYS A 76 -1.50 -43.13 -21.83
N THR A 77 -2.77 -43.33 -22.16
CA THR A 77 -3.90 -42.64 -21.51
C THR A 77 -4.90 -43.65 -20.96
N TYR A 78 -5.68 -43.25 -19.95
CA TYR A 78 -6.77 -44.09 -19.45
C TYR A 78 -7.93 -44.12 -20.46
N PRO A 79 -8.58 -45.28 -20.67
CA PRO A 79 -9.70 -45.39 -21.59
C PRO A 79 -10.84 -44.46 -21.14
N GLY A 80 -11.30 -43.60 -22.05
CA GLY A 80 -12.35 -42.61 -21.77
C GLY A 80 -11.86 -41.31 -21.13
N ALA A 81 -10.55 -41.07 -21.04
CA ALA A 81 -9.98 -39.80 -20.55
C ALA A 81 -10.54 -38.57 -21.31
N GLN A 82 -10.74 -38.69 -22.63
CA GLN A 82 -11.36 -37.66 -23.47
C GLN A 82 -12.76 -37.22 -23.03
N HIS A 83 -13.55 -38.10 -22.40
CA HIS A 83 -14.89 -37.78 -21.90
C HIS A 83 -14.88 -37.27 -20.45
N ILE A 84 -13.89 -37.71 -19.67
CA ILE A 84 -13.74 -37.34 -18.26
C ILE A 84 -13.09 -35.96 -18.11
N TYR A 85 -12.13 -35.62 -18.97
CA TYR A 85 -11.42 -34.35 -18.99
C TYR A 85 -12.32 -33.11 -18.92
N PRO A 86 -13.34 -32.93 -19.80
CA PRO A 86 -14.18 -31.74 -19.75
C PRO A 86 -14.99 -31.63 -18.44
N ILE A 87 -15.36 -32.75 -17.82
CA ILE A 87 -16.09 -32.77 -16.54
C ILE A 87 -15.17 -32.28 -15.42
N ILE A 88 -13.93 -32.79 -15.37
CA ILE A 88 -12.91 -32.39 -14.40
C ILE A 88 -12.60 -30.89 -14.55
N MET A 89 -12.46 -30.40 -15.78
CA MET A 89 -12.22 -28.98 -16.07
C MET A 89 -13.40 -28.11 -15.66
N MET A 90 -14.64 -28.51 -15.91
CA MET A 90 -15.82 -27.74 -15.50
C MET A 90 -15.88 -27.55 -13.97
N VAL A 91 -15.63 -28.61 -13.21
CA VAL A 91 -15.58 -28.54 -11.74
C VAL A 91 -14.44 -27.65 -11.27
N TYR A 92 -13.28 -27.75 -11.90
CA TYR A 92 -12.13 -26.89 -11.60
C TYR A 92 -12.41 -25.42 -11.83
N VAL A 93 -12.95 -25.06 -12.99
CA VAL A 93 -13.26 -23.68 -13.32
C VAL A 93 -14.24 -23.10 -12.32
N LEU A 94 -15.28 -23.85 -11.96
CA LEU A 94 -16.26 -23.43 -10.96
C LEU A 94 -15.61 -23.22 -9.58
N LEU A 95 -14.84 -24.19 -9.10
CA LEU A 95 -14.14 -24.09 -7.81
C LEU A 95 -13.16 -22.93 -7.80
N THR A 96 -12.39 -22.76 -8.87
CA THR A 96 -11.38 -21.69 -8.97
C THR A 96 -12.03 -20.32 -8.99
N HIS A 97 -13.12 -20.13 -9.73
CA HIS A 97 -13.82 -18.84 -9.77
C HIS A 97 -14.49 -18.49 -8.44
N VAL A 98 -15.12 -19.47 -7.78
CA VAL A 98 -15.71 -19.29 -6.44
C VAL A 98 -14.62 -18.97 -5.42
N LEU A 99 -13.49 -19.70 -5.44
CA LEU A 99 -12.35 -19.47 -4.56
C LEU A 99 -11.69 -18.10 -4.82
N LEU A 100 -11.46 -17.76 -6.09
CA LEU A 100 -10.83 -16.51 -6.52
C LEU A 100 -11.65 -15.33 -6.03
N ILE A 101 -12.95 -15.30 -6.34
CA ILE A 101 -13.83 -14.18 -5.98
C ILE A 101 -14.01 -14.08 -4.46
N ASN A 102 -14.29 -15.19 -3.77
CA ASN A 102 -14.56 -15.17 -2.33
C ASN A 102 -13.33 -14.73 -1.51
N LEU A 103 -12.14 -15.22 -1.88
CA LEU A 103 -10.91 -14.88 -1.16
C LEU A 103 -10.36 -13.51 -1.55
N LEU A 104 -10.54 -13.08 -2.81
CA LEU A 104 -10.12 -11.76 -3.28
C LEU A 104 -10.90 -10.66 -2.59
N ILE A 105 -12.24 -10.80 -2.51
CA ILE A 105 -13.11 -9.85 -1.83
C ILE A 105 -12.75 -9.78 -0.35
N ALA A 106 -12.66 -10.93 0.35
CA ALA A 106 -12.36 -10.97 1.79
C ALA A 106 -11.03 -10.26 2.13
N MET A 107 -9.97 -10.52 1.35
CA MET A 107 -8.68 -9.88 1.58
C MET A 107 -8.66 -8.40 1.23
N PHE A 108 -9.37 -7.98 0.18
CA PHE A 108 -9.44 -6.56 -0.13
C PHE A 108 -10.26 -5.82 0.91
N THR A 109 -11.40 -6.32 1.35
CA THR A 109 -12.21 -5.63 2.37
C THR A 109 -11.44 -5.46 3.69
N GLU A 110 -10.84 -6.53 4.24
CA GLU A 110 -10.10 -6.42 5.52
C GLU A 110 -8.85 -5.52 5.42
N ARG A 111 -8.09 -5.67 4.33
CA ARG A 111 -6.85 -4.89 4.16
C ARG A 111 -7.13 -3.44 3.76
N TYR A 112 -8.19 -3.17 3.00
CA TYR A 112 -8.56 -1.83 2.58
C TYR A 112 -8.89 -0.96 3.79
N ASP A 113 -9.68 -1.46 4.73
CA ASP A 113 -10.07 -0.73 5.95
C ASP A 113 -8.86 -0.34 6.80
N LYS A 114 -7.88 -1.24 6.95
CA LYS A 114 -6.65 -0.95 7.68
C LYS A 114 -5.72 0.00 6.91
N MET A 115 -5.64 -0.14 5.59
CA MET A 115 -4.75 0.65 4.75
C MET A 115 -5.27 2.06 4.50
N GLU A 116 -6.59 2.27 4.47
CA GLU A 116 -7.18 3.59 4.19
C GLU A 116 -6.68 4.63 5.19
N HIS A 117 -6.73 4.31 6.49
CA HIS A 117 -6.28 5.25 7.51
C HIS A 117 -4.77 5.51 7.40
N MET A 118 -3.95 4.47 7.27
CA MET A 118 -2.49 4.64 7.18
C MET A 118 -2.09 5.41 5.91
N SER A 119 -2.81 5.19 4.81
CA SER A 119 -2.60 5.88 3.53
C SER A 119 -2.90 7.36 3.64
N LYS A 120 -4.01 7.76 4.27
CA LYS A 120 -4.32 9.19 4.50
C LYS A 120 -3.22 9.88 5.31
N GLN A 121 -2.73 9.22 6.36
CA GLN A 121 -1.64 9.77 7.16
C GLN A 121 -0.35 9.93 6.35
N LEU A 122 0.02 8.91 5.59
CA LEU A 122 1.21 8.93 4.74
C LEU A 122 1.07 9.99 3.64
N TRP A 123 -0.10 10.11 3.03
CA TRP A 123 -0.39 11.11 2.01
C TRP A 123 -0.23 12.53 2.56
N ALA A 124 -0.75 12.82 3.75
CA ALA A 124 -0.57 14.14 4.34
C ALA A 124 0.91 14.46 4.66
N MET A 125 1.68 13.46 5.11
CA MET A 125 3.13 13.61 5.31
C MET A 125 3.87 13.83 3.98
N GLN A 126 3.57 13.03 2.97
CA GLN A 126 4.14 13.16 1.63
C GLN A 126 3.76 14.50 0.99
N LYS A 127 2.52 14.95 1.16
CA LYS A 127 2.02 16.24 0.69
C LYS A 127 2.78 17.39 1.33
N PHE A 128 3.01 17.34 2.64
CA PHE A 128 3.84 18.36 3.29
C PHE A 128 5.28 18.36 2.76
N GLY A 129 5.90 17.18 2.60
CA GLY A 129 7.23 17.06 2.00
C GLY A 129 7.29 17.64 0.58
N LEU A 130 6.26 17.36 -0.23
CA LEU A 130 6.13 17.88 -1.59
C LEU A 130 5.97 19.40 -1.62
N VAL A 131 5.09 19.96 -0.79
CA VAL A 131 4.90 21.41 -0.67
C VAL A 131 6.19 22.09 -0.20
N LYS A 132 6.90 21.51 0.77
CA LYS A 132 8.20 22.01 1.24
C LYS A 132 9.25 22.01 0.11
N SER A 133 9.26 20.97 -0.72
CA SER A 133 10.15 20.88 -1.88
C SER A 133 9.82 21.94 -2.94
N PHE A 134 8.54 22.12 -3.26
CA PHE A 134 8.11 23.14 -4.22
C PHE A 134 8.34 24.57 -3.73
N ALA A 135 8.22 24.82 -2.43
CA ALA A 135 8.50 26.13 -1.83
C ALA A 135 9.96 26.58 -2.03
N ASN A 136 10.89 25.62 -2.12
CA ASN A 136 12.32 25.88 -2.36
C ASN A 136 12.71 25.73 -3.84
N ALA A 137 11.78 25.32 -4.71
CA ALA A 137 12.05 25.07 -6.11
C ALA A 137 12.20 26.38 -6.91
N PRO A 138 12.97 26.38 -8.01
CA PRO A 138 12.97 27.49 -8.95
C PRO A 138 11.56 27.74 -9.50
N PRO A 139 11.07 29.00 -9.53
CA PRO A 139 9.77 29.35 -10.09
C PRO A 139 9.76 29.31 -11.63
N LEU A 140 10.88 28.98 -12.29
CA LEU A 140 10.99 28.93 -13.74
C LEU A 140 10.64 27.55 -14.29
N PRO A 141 9.96 27.46 -15.44
CA PRO A 141 9.64 26.17 -16.05
C PRO A 141 10.92 25.47 -16.54
N PHE A 142 10.85 24.14 -16.67
CA PHE A 142 11.95 23.22 -16.98
C PHE A 142 13.03 23.76 -17.96
N PRO A 143 12.72 24.35 -19.13
CA PRO A 143 13.75 24.85 -20.05
C PRO A 143 14.61 26.01 -19.50
N TYR A 144 14.09 26.84 -18.59
CA TYR A 144 14.79 28.02 -18.08
C TYR A 144 15.42 27.81 -16.69
N VAL A 145 15.32 26.61 -16.13
CA VAL A 145 15.91 26.25 -14.83
C VAL A 145 17.43 26.41 -14.84
N LEU A 146 18.08 26.30 -16.00
CA LEU A 146 19.53 26.49 -16.15
C LEU A 146 20.03 27.89 -15.76
N LEU A 147 19.16 28.91 -15.84
CA LEU A 147 19.51 30.29 -15.45
C LEU A 147 19.34 30.53 -13.94
N TRP A 148 18.60 29.67 -13.23
CA TRP A 148 18.31 29.85 -11.81
C TRP A 148 19.55 29.84 -10.91
N PRO A 149 20.55 28.94 -11.08
CA PRO A 149 21.76 28.94 -10.27
C PRO A 149 22.53 30.26 -10.34
N PHE A 150 22.55 30.91 -11.51
CA PHE A 150 23.20 32.21 -11.70
C PHE A 150 22.45 33.32 -10.95
N ILE A 151 21.12 33.32 -11.00
CA ILE A 151 20.27 34.30 -10.28
C ILE A 151 20.34 34.07 -8.76
N SER A 152 20.40 32.81 -8.29
CA SER A 152 20.54 32.51 -6.86
C SER A 152 21.92 32.91 -6.34
N ALA A 153 22.99 32.68 -7.10
CA ALA A 153 24.35 33.10 -6.74
C ALA A 153 24.47 34.62 -6.64
N LEU A 154 23.93 35.37 -7.62
CA LEU A 154 23.91 36.83 -7.58
C LEU A 154 23.12 37.37 -6.38
N ARG A 155 21.95 36.79 -6.07
CA ARG A 155 21.17 37.15 -4.87
C ARG A 155 21.90 36.83 -3.57
N LEU A 156 22.63 35.73 -3.52
CA LEU A 156 23.43 35.36 -2.35
C LEU A 156 24.57 36.36 -2.13
N CYS A 157 25.31 36.71 -3.18
CA CYS A 157 26.37 37.73 -3.11
C CYS A 157 25.81 39.08 -2.64
N TYR A 158 24.70 39.54 -3.23
CA TYR A 158 24.06 40.80 -2.83
C TYR A 158 23.61 40.80 -1.36
N ARG A 159 23.08 39.68 -0.86
CA ARG A 159 22.67 39.53 0.55
C ARG A 159 23.85 39.47 1.52
N LEU A 160 24.94 38.81 1.15
CA LEU A 160 26.17 38.80 1.94
C LEU A 160 26.75 40.22 2.09
N PHE A 161 26.65 41.05 1.05
CA PHE A 161 27.02 42.47 1.12
C PHE A 161 26.09 43.29 2.02
N GLN A 162 24.84 42.88 2.22
CA GLN A 162 23.85 43.59 3.04
C GLN A 162 23.74 43.11 4.49
N HIS A 163 24.53 42.11 4.91
CA HIS A 163 24.57 41.60 6.29
C HIS A 163 23.19 41.22 6.88
N HIS A 164 22.24 40.78 6.06
CA HIS A 164 20.92 40.39 6.55
C HIS A 164 20.91 38.91 7.01
N PRO A 165 20.60 38.59 8.27
CA PRO A 165 20.59 37.22 8.76
C PRO A 165 19.47 36.40 8.13
N THR A 166 19.77 35.12 7.94
CA THR A 166 19.02 34.12 7.20
C THR A 166 17.93 33.47 8.04
N ASP A 167 16.67 33.55 7.61
CA ASP A 167 15.64 32.52 7.86
C ASP A 167 14.43 32.67 6.91
N ASP A 168 14.70 32.86 5.61
CA ASP A 168 13.66 32.93 4.57
C ASP A 168 13.15 31.52 4.20
N THR A 169 12.52 30.82 5.14
CA THR A 169 11.58 29.77 4.74
C THR A 169 10.18 30.38 4.71
N PRO A 170 9.37 30.17 3.66
CA PRO A 170 8.01 30.71 3.59
C PRO A 170 7.07 30.13 4.66
N PHE A 171 7.58 29.21 5.49
CA PHE A 171 6.88 28.56 6.58
C PHE A 171 7.19 29.17 7.95
N CYS A 172 8.25 29.98 8.07
CA CYS A 172 8.62 30.66 9.29
C CYS A 172 8.31 32.15 9.15
N PHE A 173 7.77 32.74 10.22
CA PHE A 173 7.57 34.18 10.32
C PHE A 173 7.94 34.62 11.73
N GLU A 174 8.56 35.80 11.84
CA GLU A 174 8.86 36.40 13.13
C GLU A 174 7.60 36.92 13.79
N VAL A 175 7.54 36.80 15.12
CA VAL A 175 6.39 37.18 15.93
C VAL A 175 6.86 38.04 17.10
N ASP A 176 6.19 39.18 17.30
CA ASP A 176 6.44 40.05 18.44
C ASP A 176 6.26 39.32 19.78
N GLU A 177 7.07 39.65 20.78
CA GLU A 177 7.10 38.95 22.07
C GLU A 177 5.75 39.01 22.80
N ALA A 178 5.03 40.15 22.71
CA ALA A 178 3.68 40.29 23.26
C ALA A 178 2.67 39.36 22.57
N ARG A 179 2.77 39.19 21.25
CA ARG A 179 1.90 38.32 20.45
C ARG A 179 2.24 36.85 20.67
N GLN A 180 3.52 36.53 20.83
CA GLN A 180 3.98 35.18 21.18
C GLN A 180 3.39 34.72 22.51
N GLY A 181 3.40 35.58 23.54
CA GLY A 181 2.78 35.29 24.83
C GLY A 181 1.27 35.00 24.71
N GLN A 182 0.55 35.76 23.88
CA GLN A 182 -0.87 35.52 23.62
C GLN A 182 -1.13 34.17 22.93
N ILE A 183 -0.32 33.80 21.92
CA ILE A 183 -0.44 32.53 21.20
C ILE A 183 -0.20 31.35 22.14
N ILE A 184 0.83 31.43 23.00
CA ILE A 184 1.15 30.38 23.97
C ILE A 184 0.01 30.24 24.98
N ASN A 185 -0.50 31.35 25.52
CA ASN A 185 -1.63 31.32 26.46
C ASN A 185 -2.90 30.76 25.81
N TRP A 186 -3.18 31.13 24.56
CA TRP A 186 -4.29 30.57 23.80
C TRP A 186 -4.13 29.06 23.57
N ALA A 187 -2.96 28.61 23.15
CA ALA A 187 -2.66 27.19 22.94
C ALA A 187 -2.81 26.37 24.22
N ARG A 188 -2.34 26.93 25.36
CA ARG A 188 -2.49 26.32 26.68
C ARG A 188 -3.95 26.24 27.11
N PHE A 189 -4.74 27.29 26.92
CA PHE A 189 -6.16 27.26 27.24
C PHE A 189 -6.90 26.19 26.42
N ARG A 190 -6.61 26.12 25.11
CA ARG A 190 -7.19 25.12 24.20
C ARG A 190 -6.86 23.69 24.60
N SER A 191 -5.60 23.43 25.01
CA SER A 191 -5.19 22.10 25.43
C SER A 191 -5.88 21.67 26.73
N LEU A 192 -6.11 22.60 27.66
CA LEU A 192 -6.87 22.34 28.88
C LEU A 192 -8.35 22.06 28.60
N ASP A 193 -9.00 22.84 27.73
CA ASP A 193 -10.39 22.58 27.31
C ASP A 193 -10.55 21.20 26.65
N TYR A 194 -9.59 20.80 25.80
CA TYR A 194 -9.58 19.46 25.20
C TYR A 194 -9.49 18.34 26.25
N LEU A 195 -8.59 18.48 27.22
CA LEU A 195 -8.42 17.49 28.30
C LEU A 195 -9.66 17.40 29.20
N HIS A 196 -10.33 18.52 29.43
CA HIS A 196 -11.56 18.57 30.20
C HIS A 196 -12.69 17.82 29.50
N ARG A 197 -12.83 18.00 28.18
CA ARG A 197 -13.84 17.30 27.35
C ARG A 197 -13.55 15.81 27.17
N HIS A 198 -12.27 15.40 27.24
CA HIS A 198 -11.85 14.00 27.03
C HIS A 198 -11.16 13.42 28.28
N PRO A 199 -11.91 12.99 29.31
CA PRO A 199 -11.34 12.47 30.56
C PRO A 199 -10.45 11.24 30.36
N ASN A 200 -10.77 10.40 29.36
CA ASN A 200 -9.96 9.22 29.02
C ASN A 200 -8.58 9.59 28.46
N ALA A 201 -8.49 10.67 27.68
CA ALA A 201 -7.21 11.16 27.15
C ALA A 201 -6.34 11.74 28.29
N PHE A 202 -6.96 12.45 29.23
CA PHE A 202 -6.28 12.97 30.41
C PHE A 202 -5.69 11.85 31.28
N GLN A 203 -6.43 10.76 31.51
CA GLN A 203 -5.92 9.61 32.26
C GLN A 203 -4.72 8.97 31.57
N ARG A 204 -4.76 8.78 30.24
CA ARG A 204 -3.62 8.24 29.47
C ARG A 204 -2.38 9.13 29.59
N LEU A 205 -2.53 10.45 29.45
CA LEU A 205 -1.43 11.40 29.61
C LEU A 205 -0.86 11.40 31.03
N LYS A 206 -1.72 11.26 32.06
CA LYS A 206 -1.28 11.16 33.45
C LYS A 206 -0.50 9.87 33.71
N VAL A 207 -0.92 8.75 33.13
CA VAL A 207 -0.19 7.47 33.18
C VAL A 207 1.13 7.58 32.43
N GLN A 208 1.16 8.11 31.21
CA GLN A 208 2.39 8.35 30.45
C GLN A 208 3.34 9.32 31.14
N ALA A 209 2.85 10.39 31.78
CA ALA A 209 3.70 11.30 32.55
C ALA A 209 4.28 10.63 33.81
N ARG A 210 3.53 9.69 34.41
CA ARG A 210 3.99 8.89 35.56
C ARG A 210 5.03 7.85 35.13
N TYR A 211 4.79 7.15 34.02
CA TYR A 211 5.75 6.26 33.38
C TYR A 211 6.99 7.02 32.90
N GLY A 212 6.85 8.18 32.27
CA GLY A 212 7.96 9.03 31.83
C GLY A 212 8.80 9.56 33.00
N LYS A 213 8.20 9.90 34.14
CA LYS A 213 8.93 10.24 35.38
C LYS A 213 9.68 9.04 35.99
N LEU A 214 9.10 7.85 35.89
CA LEU A 214 9.74 6.61 36.31
C LEU A 214 10.91 6.28 35.36
N HIS A 215 10.67 6.28 34.06
CA HIS A 215 11.62 6.07 32.97
C HIS A 215 12.78 7.09 33.01
N LYS A 216 12.55 8.35 33.37
CA LYS A 216 13.63 9.34 33.55
C LYS A 216 14.49 9.08 34.80
N LYS A 217 13.95 8.36 35.80
CA LYS A 217 14.71 7.83 36.94
C LYS A 217 15.45 6.53 36.57
N THR A 218 14.86 5.69 35.71
CA THR A 218 15.50 4.47 35.18
C THR A 218 16.50 4.74 34.04
N TRP A 219 16.45 5.92 33.40
CA TRP A 219 17.31 6.32 32.27
C TRP A 219 18.80 6.28 32.57
N TRP A 220 19.19 6.47 33.84
CA TRP A 220 20.60 6.37 34.26
C TRP A 220 21.09 4.92 34.41
N LEU A 221 20.17 3.95 34.36
CA LEU A 221 20.42 2.51 34.55
C LEU A 221 20.29 1.70 33.26
N GLU A 222 19.83 2.32 32.16
CA GLU A 222 19.37 1.59 30.96
C GLU A 222 19.92 2.18 29.64
N ILE A 223 21.08 2.86 29.70
CA ILE A 223 21.79 3.41 28.52
C ILE A 223 22.35 2.30 27.60
N GLU A 224 22.25 1.02 27.97
CA GLU A 224 22.79 -0.08 27.14
C GLU A 224 21.79 -0.80 26.23
N GLY A 225 20.56 -0.29 26.04
CA GLY A 225 19.81 -0.71 24.86
C GLY A 225 18.31 -0.47 24.89
N LYS A 226 17.82 0.31 23.92
CA LYS A 226 16.77 -0.10 22.96
C LYS A 226 16.25 1.09 22.14
N GLU A 227 16.74 1.14 20.92
CA GLU A 227 16.31 2.03 19.83
C GLU A 227 15.12 1.43 19.07
N TYR A 228 13.96 1.22 19.73
CA TYR A 228 12.80 0.63 19.02
C TYR A 228 11.39 1.08 19.44
N GLU A 229 11.22 1.93 20.46
CA GLU A 229 9.87 2.27 21.00
C GLU A 229 9.40 3.72 20.71
N GLU A 230 10.11 4.48 19.86
CA GLU A 230 9.74 5.86 19.47
C GLU A 230 8.68 5.95 18.34
N SER A 231 8.32 4.82 17.72
CA SER A 231 7.44 4.77 16.53
C SER A 231 5.93 4.92 16.84
N GLN A 232 5.48 4.56 18.05
CA GLN A 232 4.04 4.53 18.40
C GLN A 232 3.48 5.88 18.90
N ILE A 233 4.30 6.73 19.52
CA ILE A 233 3.86 8.02 20.08
C ILE A 233 3.83 9.10 18.99
N THR A 234 4.76 9.03 18.04
CA THR A 234 4.84 9.90 16.86
C THR A 234 3.68 9.65 15.89
N THR A 235 3.22 8.41 15.74
CA THR A 235 2.09 8.04 14.86
C THR A 235 0.73 8.53 15.36
N ILE A 236 0.49 8.56 16.68
CA ILE A 236 -0.76 9.10 17.26
C ILE A 236 -0.80 10.62 17.18
N GLY A 237 0.33 11.29 17.46
CA GLY A 237 0.44 12.76 17.32
C GLY A 237 0.27 13.22 15.87
N ALA A 238 0.86 12.49 14.92
CA ALA A 238 0.68 12.72 13.49
C ALA A 238 -0.78 12.55 13.06
N ARG A 239 -1.50 11.54 13.58
CA ARG A 239 -2.92 11.30 13.27
C ARG A 239 -3.81 12.49 13.60
N VAL A 240 -3.68 13.01 14.82
CA VAL A 240 -4.50 14.12 15.33
C VAL A 240 -4.15 15.43 14.62
N ALA A 241 -2.87 15.66 14.31
CA ALA A 241 -2.45 16.85 13.57
C ALA A 241 -3.02 16.86 12.14
N ILE A 242 -3.04 15.71 11.47
CA ILE A 242 -3.53 15.59 10.09
C ILE A 242 -5.06 15.82 10.02
N GLU A 243 -5.84 15.20 10.91
CA GLU A 243 -7.30 15.42 10.98
C GLU A 243 -7.65 16.89 11.30
N MET A 244 -6.83 17.56 12.13
CA MET A 244 -7.06 18.95 12.51
C MET A 244 -6.72 19.92 11.36
N VAL A 245 -5.72 19.60 10.54
CA VAL A 245 -5.36 20.37 9.34
C VAL A 245 -6.40 20.18 8.23
N GLU A 246 -6.89 18.96 7.98
CA GLU A 246 -7.90 18.69 6.96
C GLU A 246 -9.23 19.39 7.26
N ASN A 247 -9.71 19.33 8.51
CA ASN A 247 -10.93 20.03 8.93
C ASN A 247 -10.81 21.56 8.80
N ARG A 248 -9.59 22.10 8.98
CA ARG A 248 -9.34 23.55 8.83
C ARG A 248 -9.21 23.96 7.37
N LEU A 249 -8.67 23.09 6.51
CA LEU A 249 -8.56 23.31 5.08
C LEU A 249 -9.95 23.33 4.42
N GLN A 250 -10.80 22.35 4.73
CA GLN A 250 -12.20 22.32 4.24
C GLN A 250 -13.00 23.54 4.69
N ALA A 251 -12.80 23.99 5.93
CA ALA A 251 -13.45 25.21 6.43
C ALA A 251 -12.95 26.48 5.72
N MET A 252 -11.67 26.53 5.30
CA MET A 252 -11.14 27.65 4.50
C MET A 252 -11.64 27.61 3.06
N GLU A 253 -11.69 26.44 2.43
CA GLU A 253 -12.25 26.26 1.08
C GLU A 253 -13.72 26.67 1.01
N MET A 254 -14.53 26.28 2.00
CA MET A 254 -15.92 26.72 2.11
C MET A 254 -16.08 28.23 2.30
N ARG A 255 -15.12 28.89 2.97
CA ARG A 255 -15.14 30.35 3.15
C ARG A 255 -14.69 31.07 1.89
N LEU A 256 -13.71 30.52 1.17
CA LEU A 256 -13.24 31.08 -0.09
C LEU A 256 -14.32 30.99 -1.18
N SER A 257 -15.03 29.86 -1.25
CA SER A 257 -16.15 29.68 -2.17
C SER A 257 -17.34 30.58 -1.85
N ALA A 258 -17.67 30.75 -0.56
CA ALA A 258 -18.69 31.69 -0.12
C ALA A 258 -18.32 33.16 -0.42
N ALA A 259 -17.04 33.53 -0.24
CA ALA A 259 -16.55 34.87 -0.57
C ALA A 259 -16.55 35.13 -2.09
N ALA A 260 -16.16 34.13 -2.89
CA ALA A 260 -16.22 34.21 -4.35
C ALA A 260 -17.68 34.33 -4.86
N ALA A 261 -18.62 33.60 -4.26
CA ALA A 261 -20.04 33.70 -4.59
C ALA A 261 -20.63 35.07 -4.21
N ALA A 262 -20.23 35.65 -3.08
CA ALA A 262 -20.66 36.99 -2.67
C ALA A 262 -20.08 38.09 -3.59
N ALA A 263 -18.85 37.94 -4.07
CA ALA A 263 -18.23 38.86 -5.02
C ALA A 263 -18.84 38.79 -6.43
N ALA A 264 -19.46 37.67 -6.80
CA ALA A 264 -20.15 37.51 -8.09
C ALA A 264 -21.60 38.03 -8.08
N ALA A 265 -22.16 38.31 -6.89
CA ALA A 265 -23.54 38.79 -6.70
C ALA A 265 -23.63 40.31 -6.44
N ALA A 266 -22.49 41.02 -6.40
CA ALA A 266 -22.37 42.47 -6.28
C ALA A 266 -21.93 43.10 -7.61
#